data_AF-A0A2N2X526-F1
#
_entry.id   AF-A0A2N2X526-F1
#
_cell.length_a   1.000
_cell.length_b   1.000
_cell.length_c   1.000
_cell.angle_alpha   90.00
_cell.angle_beta   90.00
_cell.angle_gamma   90.00
#
_symmetry.space_group_name_H-M   'P 1'
#
loop_
_entity.id
_entity.type
_entity.pdbx_description
1 polymer ?
#
loop_
_entity_poly.entity_id
_entity_poly.type
_entity_poly.pdbx_seq_one_letter_code
_entity_poly.pdbx_strand_id
1 'polypeptide(L)'
;MKKNHILIIGLLLITISCGKNKKEIENEKAQIEIQQKVIAEKKEQERIHLEKIEVGKSILKTHFSNELERLKKVLQEQERKLTEIYEFQFGRANSTKEKQLNEQNIRIGQIQSYISRIEKEISLTNLRETFDFQDSPKGVINYLFESAKNNDFEKLRHLCDPYGENDGDSRGICFVAMQPSEMQNQFVESFKKGRIMSEPKIENDRAEVEIAYGPNSDKLEKINLVKRMDKWYIVSI
;
A
#
# COMPACT_ATOMS: atom_id res chain seq x y z
N MET A 1 29.22 88.60 -16.57
CA MET A 1 28.41 89.26 -15.51
C MET A 1 27.37 88.25 -15.04
N LYS A 2 27.20 87.85 -13.79
CA LYS A 2 27.81 88.15 -12.48
C LYS A 2 27.71 86.86 -11.64
N LYS A 3 28.74 86.60 -10.83
CA LYS A 3 28.80 85.61 -9.75
C LYS A 3 27.94 86.05 -8.56
N ASN A 4 27.49 85.07 -7.75
CA ASN A 4 27.64 84.97 -6.28
C ASN A 4 26.82 83.75 -5.80
N HIS A 5 27.39 82.58 -5.47
CA HIS A 5 28.18 82.18 -4.29
C HIS A 5 27.44 82.23 -2.95
N ILE A 6 27.02 81.05 -2.45
CA ILE A 6 27.09 80.51 -1.06
C ILE A 6 27.00 78.97 -1.24
N LEU A 7 28.05 78.17 -1.38
CA LEU A 7 28.96 77.57 -0.37
C LEU A 7 28.31 77.23 0.97
N ILE A 8 28.12 75.93 1.28
CA ILE A 8 28.38 75.29 2.59
C ILE A 8 28.11 73.76 2.51
N ILE A 9 29.18 72.97 2.71
CA ILE A 9 29.35 71.80 3.60
C ILE A 9 28.27 70.70 3.47
N GLY A 10 28.56 69.45 3.09
CA GLY A 10 29.59 68.53 3.59
C GLY A 10 28.92 67.21 4.01
N LEU A 11 29.68 66.10 4.03
CA LEU A 11 29.30 64.70 4.31
C LEU A 11 28.62 63.98 3.12
N LEU A 12 29.26 63.09 2.36
CA LEU A 12 30.07 61.94 2.80
C LEU A 12 29.36 61.15 3.91
N LEU A 13 28.16 60.65 3.61
CA LEU A 13 27.62 59.48 4.29
C LEU A 13 27.96 58.25 3.46
N ILE A 14 29.18 57.76 3.70
CA ILE A 14 29.43 56.33 3.79
C ILE A 14 28.37 55.81 4.77
N THR A 15 27.26 55.25 4.29
CA THR A 15 26.46 54.35 5.12
C THR A 15 27.30 53.09 5.26
N ILE A 16 28.11 53.14 6.29
CA ILE A 16 28.75 52.02 6.96
C ILE A 16 27.73 50.89 6.96
N SER A 17 28.09 49.79 6.29
CA SER A 17 27.53 48.47 6.53
C SER A 17 27.62 48.22 8.04
N CYS A 18 26.59 48.57 8.80
CA CYS A 18 26.42 48.14 10.17
C CYS A 18 26.26 46.62 10.12
N GLY A 19 27.36 45.89 10.36
CA GLY A 19 27.32 44.46 10.57
C GLY A 19 26.36 44.12 11.70
N LYS A 20 25.72 42.95 11.59
CA LYS A 20 24.79 42.43 12.60
C LYS A 20 25.39 42.58 14.00
N ASN A 21 24.59 43.05 14.96
CA ASN A 21 25.07 43.14 16.33
C ASN A 21 25.25 41.73 16.93
N LYS A 22 26.03 41.62 18.01
CA LYS A 22 26.35 40.33 18.65
C LYS A 22 25.10 39.50 18.99
N LYS A 23 24.02 40.14 19.42
CA LYS A 23 22.75 39.50 19.80
C LYS A 23 22.00 38.96 18.58
N GLU A 24 22.02 39.68 17.47
CA GLU A 24 21.47 39.21 16.18
C GLU A 24 22.24 37.99 15.67
N ILE A 25 23.57 38.01 15.75
CA ILE A 25 24.42 36.86 15.37
C ILE A 25 24.13 35.64 16.26
N GLU A 26 23.98 35.83 17.57
CA GLU A 26 23.65 34.76 18.51
C GLU A 26 22.25 34.18 18.27
N ASN A 27 21.25 35.02 18.01
CA ASN A 27 19.90 34.59 17.66
C ASN A 27 19.86 33.80 16.35
N GLU A 28 20.59 34.25 15.31
CA GLU A 28 20.68 33.53 14.05
C GLU A 28 21.38 32.19 14.19
N LYS A 29 22.47 32.12 14.97
CA LYS A 29 23.14 30.85 15.28
C LYS A 29 22.19 29.87 15.98
N ALA A 30 21.41 30.35 16.95
CA ALA A 30 20.43 29.52 17.64
C ALA A 30 19.32 29.02 16.70
N GLN A 31 18.83 29.88 15.79
CA GLN A 31 17.85 29.47 14.77
C GLN A 31 18.43 28.43 13.80
N ILE A 32 19.67 28.61 13.36
CA ILE A 32 20.37 27.65 12.50
C ILE A 32 20.55 26.32 13.23
N GLU A 33 20.94 26.32 14.50
CA GLU A 33 21.08 25.09 15.29
C GLU A 33 19.74 24.36 15.45
N ILE A 34 18.64 25.09 15.72
CA ILE A 34 17.29 24.51 15.77
C ILE A 34 16.92 23.90 14.42
N GLN A 35 17.15 24.61 13.31
CA GLN A 35 16.87 24.09 11.96
C GLN A 35 17.69 22.84 11.66
N GLN A 36 18.97 22.81 12.04
CA GLN A 36 19.82 21.64 11.88
C GLN A 36 19.30 20.43 12.66
N LYS A 37 18.83 20.63 13.91
CA LYS A 37 18.22 19.58 14.72
C LYS A 37 16.95 19.04 14.07
N VAL A 38 16.04 19.91 13.62
CA VAL A 38 14.79 19.50 12.92
C VAL A 38 15.10 18.72 11.63
N ILE A 39 16.11 19.14 10.86
CA ILE A 39 16.54 18.42 9.66
C ILE A 39 17.11 17.05 10.02
N ALA A 40 17.94 16.95 11.06
CA ALA A 40 18.52 15.69 11.51
C ALA A 40 17.44 14.72 11.99
N GLU A 41 16.47 15.18 12.78
CA GLU A 41 15.33 14.39 13.23
C GLU A 41 14.49 13.88 12.07
N LYS A 42 14.20 14.73 11.07
CA LYS A 42 13.45 14.33 9.87
C LYS A 42 14.19 13.26 9.07
N LYS A 43 15.50 13.41 8.89
CA LYS A 43 16.33 12.41 8.20
C LYS A 43 16.35 11.07 8.94
N GLU A 44 16.42 11.13 10.27
CA GLU A 44 16.38 9.92 11.09
C GLU A 44 15.01 9.22 11.01
N GLN A 45 13.91 9.98 11.04
CA GLN A 45 12.57 9.43 10.82
C GLN A 45 12.43 8.77 9.43
N GLU A 46 12.98 9.39 8.39
CA GLU A 46 12.98 8.84 7.03
C GLU A 46 13.82 7.55 6.93
N ARG A 47 14.99 7.51 7.59
CA ARG A 47 15.82 6.31 7.68
C ARG A 47 15.06 5.16 8.34
N ILE A 48 14.46 5.40 9.50
CA ILE A 48 13.67 4.41 10.24
C ILE A 48 12.48 3.93 9.39
N HIS A 49 11.81 4.86 8.70
CA HIS A 49 10.70 4.55 7.82
C HIS A 49 11.11 3.60 6.68
N LEU A 50 12.25 3.85 6.04
CA LEU A 50 12.80 2.99 4.99
C LEU A 50 13.17 1.60 5.55
N GLU A 51 13.79 1.53 6.72
CA GLU A 51 14.14 0.25 7.36
C GLU A 51 12.90 -0.58 7.69
N LYS A 52 11.84 0.05 8.21
CA LYS A 52 10.57 -0.63 8.49
C LYS A 52 9.89 -1.13 7.22
N ILE A 53 10.02 -0.41 6.11
CA ILE A 53 9.53 -0.88 4.81
C ILE A 53 10.30 -2.12 4.36
N GLU A 54 11.62 -2.15 4.50
CA GLU A 54 12.40 -3.34 4.14
C GLU A 54 12.03 -4.55 5.00
N VAL A 55 11.74 -4.34 6.28
CA VAL A 55 11.18 -5.38 7.15
C VAL A 55 9.83 -5.87 6.64
N GLY A 56 8.90 -4.95 6.33
CA GLY A 56 7.58 -5.28 5.79
C GLY A 56 7.65 -6.07 4.47
N LYS A 57 8.54 -5.69 3.56
CA LYS A 57 8.82 -6.41 2.32
C LYS A 57 9.30 -7.85 2.60
N SER A 58 10.21 -8.02 3.56
CA SER A 58 10.72 -9.34 3.94
C SER A 58 9.63 -10.24 4.52
N ILE A 59 8.76 -9.69 5.39
CA ILE A 59 7.59 -10.40 5.93
C ILE A 59 6.66 -10.84 4.81
N LEU A 60 6.32 -9.92 3.91
CA LEU A 60 5.41 -10.19 2.80
C LEU A 60 5.97 -11.25 1.84
N LYS A 61 7.25 -11.13 1.47
CA LYS A 61 7.94 -12.10 0.62
C LYS A 61 7.96 -13.48 1.26
N THR A 62 8.20 -13.56 2.57
CA THR A 62 8.19 -14.83 3.30
C THR A 62 6.79 -15.45 3.26
N HIS A 63 5.75 -14.66 3.53
CA HIS A 63 4.37 -15.11 3.47
C HIS A 63 4.00 -15.68 2.09
N PHE A 64 4.29 -14.95 1.00
CA PHE A 64 4.01 -15.42 -0.35
C PHE A 64 4.87 -16.61 -0.77
N SER A 65 6.13 -16.68 -0.31
CA SER A 65 7.00 -17.83 -0.59
C SER A 65 6.47 -19.11 0.06
N ASN A 66 5.97 -19.01 1.30
CA ASN A 66 5.36 -20.14 2.01
C ASN A 66 4.07 -20.62 1.31
N GLU A 67 3.22 -19.68 0.89
CA GLU A 67 1.99 -20.01 0.15
C GLU A 67 2.31 -20.62 -1.22
N LEU A 68 3.32 -20.09 -1.92
CA LEU A 68 3.82 -20.64 -3.17
C LEU A 68 4.33 -22.07 -3.01
N GLU A 69 5.11 -22.36 -1.96
CA GLU A 69 5.58 -23.70 -1.66
C GLU A 69 4.41 -24.66 -1.38
N ARG A 70 3.44 -24.21 -0.59
CA ARG A 70 2.21 -24.98 -0.31
C ARG A 70 1.47 -25.31 -1.59
N LEU A 71 1.26 -24.33 -2.48
CA LEU A 71 0.58 -24.55 -3.76
C LEU A 71 1.36 -25.47 -4.69
N LYS A 72 2.70 -25.39 -4.72
CA LYS A 72 3.54 -26.30 -5.51
C LYS A 72 3.40 -27.76 -5.04
N LYS A 73 3.31 -28.00 -3.72
CA LYS A 73 3.00 -29.34 -3.17
C LYS A 73 1.60 -29.81 -3.56
N VAL A 74 0.60 -28.93 -3.49
CA VAL A 74 -0.77 -29.25 -3.91
C VAL A 74 -0.82 -29.57 -5.41
N LEU A 75 -0.11 -28.82 -6.25
CA LEU A 75 -0.01 -29.06 -7.69
C LEU A 75 0.56 -30.45 -8.00
N GLN A 76 1.69 -30.81 -7.38
CA GLN A 76 2.31 -32.13 -7.54
C GLN A 76 1.35 -33.27 -7.19
N GLU A 77 0.58 -33.10 -6.10
CA GLU A 77 -0.44 -34.08 -5.72
C GLU A 77 -1.58 -34.18 -6.75
N GLN A 78 -2.00 -33.06 -7.35
CA GLN A 78 -3.00 -33.08 -8.41
C GLN A 78 -2.48 -33.70 -9.71
N GLU A 79 -1.20 -33.51 -10.03
CA GLU A 79 -0.54 -34.14 -11.19
C GLU A 79 -0.40 -35.66 -11.01
N ARG A 80 -0.11 -36.12 -9.78
CA ARG A 80 -0.13 -37.55 -9.44
C ARG A 80 -1.52 -38.16 -9.63
N LYS A 81 -2.57 -37.50 -9.13
CA LYS A 81 -3.96 -37.93 -9.35
C LYS A 81 -4.33 -37.97 -10.83
N LEU A 82 -3.85 -37.02 -11.63
CA LEU A 82 -4.04 -37.04 -13.07
C LEU A 82 -3.43 -38.30 -13.70
N THR A 83 -2.22 -38.67 -13.25
CA THR A 83 -1.53 -39.89 -13.71
C THR A 83 -2.33 -41.14 -13.33
N GLU A 84 -2.84 -41.23 -12.09
CA GLU A 84 -3.70 -42.33 -11.63
C GLU A 84 -5.00 -42.44 -12.47
N ILE A 85 -5.58 -41.33 -12.91
CA ILE A 85 -6.75 -41.36 -13.81
C ILE A 85 -6.37 -41.95 -15.17
N TYR A 86 -5.15 -41.70 -15.68
CA TYR A 86 -4.69 -42.27 -16.95
C TYR A 86 -4.53 -43.80 -16.88
N GLU A 87 -4.21 -44.36 -15.72
CA GLU A 87 -4.06 -45.80 -15.53
C GLU A 87 -5.36 -46.57 -15.85
N PHE A 88 -5.22 -47.82 -16.30
CA PHE A 88 -6.36 -48.66 -16.61
C PHE A 88 -7.09 -49.09 -15.32
N GLN A 89 -8.43 -49.06 -15.34
CA GLN A 89 -9.27 -49.52 -14.24
C GLN A 89 -10.37 -50.42 -14.79
N PHE A 90 -10.44 -51.67 -14.30
CA PHE A 90 -11.46 -52.62 -14.71
C PHE A 90 -12.86 -52.11 -14.36
N GLY A 91 -13.81 -52.20 -15.28
CA GLY A 91 -15.19 -51.75 -15.08
C GLY A 91 -15.42 -50.23 -15.18
N ARG A 92 -14.39 -49.42 -15.42
CA ARG A 92 -14.55 -47.97 -15.65
C ARG A 92 -14.91 -47.70 -17.11
N ALA A 93 -16.04 -47.03 -17.33
CA ALA A 93 -16.44 -46.57 -18.66
C ALA A 93 -15.51 -45.44 -19.17
N ASN A 94 -15.30 -45.39 -20.48
CA ASN A 94 -14.47 -44.35 -21.13
C ASN A 94 -15.00 -42.93 -20.86
N SER A 95 -16.32 -42.74 -20.91
CA SER A 95 -16.96 -41.44 -20.61
C SER A 95 -16.69 -40.98 -19.18
N THR A 96 -16.66 -41.91 -18.20
CA THR A 96 -16.28 -41.60 -16.82
C THR A 96 -14.83 -41.15 -16.73
N LYS A 97 -13.91 -41.84 -17.42
CA LYS A 97 -12.49 -41.46 -17.47
C LYS A 97 -12.31 -40.06 -18.09
N GLU A 98 -12.96 -39.78 -19.21
CA GLU A 98 -12.89 -38.48 -19.88
C GLU A 98 -13.37 -37.34 -18.96
N LYS A 99 -14.48 -37.54 -18.26
CA LYS A 99 -14.98 -36.57 -17.27
C LYS A 99 -13.98 -36.33 -16.15
N GLN A 100 -13.41 -37.40 -15.58
CA GLN A 100 -12.38 -37.30 -14.53
C GLN A 100 -11.13 -36.53 -15.02
N LEU A 101 -10.65 -36.82 -16.22
CA LEU A 101 -9.51 -36.13 -16.82
C LEU A 101 -9.80 -34.64 -17.01
N ASN A 102 -10.98 -34.30 -17.52
CA ASN A 102 -11.38 -32.90 -17.71
C ASN A 102 -11.45 -32.13 -16.38
N GLU A 103 -12.13 -32.68 -15.38
CA GLU A 103 -12.22 -32.06 -14.04
C GLU A 103 -10.84 -31.88 -13.39
N GLN A 104 -9.95 -32.88 -13.54
CA GLN A 104 -8.62 -32.83 -12.97
C GLN A 104 -7.72 -31.79 -13.67
N ASN A 105 -7.79 -31.70 -14.99
CA ASN A 105 -7.05 -30.68 -15.76
C ASN A 105 -7.51 -29.27 -15.42
N ILE A 106 -8.82 -29.04 -15.19
CA ILE A 106 -9.33 -27.74 -14.72
C ILE A 106 -8.71 -27.36 -13.38
N ARG A 107 -8.67 -28.30 -12.41
CA ARG A 107 -8.07 -28.04 -11.09
C ARG A 107 -6.59 -27.69 -11.18
N ILE A 108 -5.83 -28.46 -11.98
CA ILE A 108 -4.41 -28.19 -12.22
C ILE A 108 -4.22 -26.80 -12.83
N GLY A 109 -4.99 -26.45 -13.86
CA GLY A 109 -4.93 -25.14 -14.49
C GLY A 109 -5.25 -23.99 -13.52
N GLN A 110 -6.23 -24.16 -12.64
CA GLN A 110 -6.54 -23.18 -11.59
C GLN A 110 -5.38 -22.97 -10.61
N ILE A 111 -4.74 -24.06 -10.17
CA ILE A 111 -3.58 -23.99 -9.25
C ILE A 111 -2.39 -23.33 -9.94
N GLN A 112 -2.07 -23.72 -11.18
CA GLN A 112 -0.99 -23.12 -11.96
C GLN A 112 -1.22 -21.62 -12.19
N SER A 113 -2.46 -21.23 -12.50
CA SER A 113 -2.85 -19.82 -12.64
C SER A 113 -2.66 -19.05 -11.34
N TYR A 114 -3.01 -19.65 -10.19
CA TYR A 114 -2.79 -19.03 -8.89
C TYR A 114 -1.30 -18.88 -8.55
N ILE A 115 -0.50 -19.94 -8.77
CA ILE A 115 0.96 -19.90 -8.63
C ILE A 115 1.57 -18.75 -9.43
N SER A 116 1.21 -18.63 -10.71
CA SER A 116 1.73 -17.57 -11.59
C SER A 116 1.39 -16.17 -11.07
N ARG A 117 0.19 -15.98 -10.51
CA ARG A 117 -0.21 -14.71 -9.91
C ARG A 117 0.55 -14.38 -8.62
N ILE A 118 0.83 -15.37 -7.77
CA ILE A 118 1.67 -15.17 -6.58
C ILE A 118 3.11 -14.83 -6.97
N GLU A 119 3.67 -15.54 -7.96
CA GLU A 119 5.02 -15.25 -8.48
C GLU A 119 5.10 -13.83 -9.06
N LYS A 120 4.05 -13.38 -9.76
CA LYS A 120 3.92 -11.98 -10.17
C LYS A 120 3.94 -11.05 -8.96
N GLU A 121 3.14 -11.31 -7.93
CA GLU A 121 3.08 -10.46 -6.74
C GLU A 121 4.43 -10.37 -6.02
N ILE A 122 5.15 -11.49 -5.87
CA ILE A 122 6.50 -11.53 -5.32
C ILE A 122 7.46 -10.64 -6.11
N SER A 123 7.34 -10.59 -7.44
CA SER A 123 8.21 -9.72 -8.25
C SER A 123 7.90 -8.23 -8.06
N LEU A 124 6.67 -7.90 -7.68
CA LEU A 124 6.20 -6.53 -7.44
C LEU A 124 6.44 -6.04 -6.01
N THR A 125 6.81 -6.89 -5.03
CA THR A 125 6.97 -6.49 -3.62
C THR A 125 8.01 -5.39 -3.41
N ASN A 126 8.95 -5.21 -4.34
CA ASN A 126 9.98 -4.18 -4.25
C ASN A 126 9.50 -2.80 -4.75
N LEU A 127 8.35 -2.74 -5.42
CA LEU A 127 7.80 -1.50 -5.97
C LEU A 127 7.13 -0.71 -4.86
N ARG A 128 7.88 0.28 -4.35
CA ARG A 128 7.34 1.26 -3.42
C ARG A 128 6.78 2.43 -4.22
N GLU A 129 5.48 2.40 -4.43
CA GLU A 129 4.73 3.50 -5.01
C GLU A 129 3.71 4.02 -3.99
N THR A 130 3.55 5.34 -3.98
CA THR A 130 2.50 6.01 -3.22
C THR A 130 1.63 6.80 -4.18
N PHE A 131 0.35 6.93 -3.86
CA PHE A 131 -0.65 7.53 -4.71
C PHE A 131 -1.45 8.59 -3.96
N ASP A 132 -2.17 9.42 -4.71
CA ASP A 132 -2.98 10.52 -4.16
C ASP A 132 -4.17 10.01 -3.34
N PHE A 133 -4.70 8.81 -3.66
CA PHE A 133 -5.75 8.21 -2.86
C PHE A 133 -5.32 7.92 -1.40
N GLN A 134 -4.02 7.91 -1.11
CA GLN A 134 -3.49 7.69 0.24
C GLN A 134 -3.34 8.99 1.04
N ASP A 135 -3.67 10.16 0.48
CA ASP A 135 -3.55 11.45 1.19
C ASP A 135 -4.59 11.61 2.30
N SER A 136 -5.66 10.81 2.27
CA SER A 136 -6.69 10.83 3.31
C SER A 136 -7.27 9.43 3.57
N PRO A 137 -7.81 9.17 4.79
CA PRO A 137 -8.48 7.91 5.06
C PRO A 137 -9.65 7.64 4.12
N LYS A 138 -10.45 8.67 3.81
CA LYS A 138 -11.54 8.56 2.84
C LYS A 138 -11.05 8.18 1.44
N GLY A 139 -9.92 8.75 1.01
CA GLY A 139 -9.33 8.45 -0.29
C GLY A 139 -9.00 6.96 -0.43
N VAL A 140 -8.40 6.37 0.61
CA VAL A 140 -8.05 4.94 0.65
C VAL A 140 -9.30 4.08 0.51
N ILE A 141 -10.35 4.38 1.28
CA ILE A 141 -11.61 3.60 1.26
C ILE A 141 -12.39 3.81 -0.04
N ASN A 142 -12.41 5.02 -0.57
CA ASN A 142 -13.03 5.28 -1.87
C ASN A 142 -12.30 4.51 -2.98
N TYR A 143 -10.97 4.50 -2.97
CA TYR A 143 -10.20 3.73 -3.94
C TYR A 143 -10.50 2.24 -3.86
N LEU A 144 -10.62 1.68 -2.65
CA LEU A 144 -11.07 0.30 -2.43
C LEU A 144 -12.40 0.00 -3.13
N PHE A 145 -13.41 0.87 -2.96
CA PHE A 145 -14.72 0.70 -3.61
C PHE A 145 -14.65 0.88 -5.13
N GLU A 146 -13.90 1.86 -5.62
CA GLU A 146 -13.74 2.08 -7.06
C GLU A 146 -13.01 0.91 -7.75
N SER A 147 -11.99 0.35 -7.12
CA SER A 147 -11.34 -0.88 -7.58
C SER A 147 -12.33 -2.04 -7.70
N ALA A 148 -13.21 -2.23 -6.71
CA ALA A 148 -14.25 -3.25 -6.76
C ALA A 148 -15.29 -2.99 -7.86
N LYS A 149 -15.73 -1.75 -8.06
CA LYS A 149 -16.69 -1.37 -9.11
C LYS A 149 -16.14 -1.61 -10.51
N ASN A 150 -14.87 -1.27 -10.72
CA ASN A 150 -14.23 -1.28 -12.03
C ASN A 150 -13.52 -2.61 -12.35
N ASN A 151 -13.49 -3.55 -11.40
CA ASN A 151 -12.70 -4.79 -11.49
C ASN A 151 -11.20 -4.50 -11.74
N ASP A 152 -10.70 -3.39 -11.17
CA ASP A 152 -9.31 -2.98 -11.27
C ASP A 152 -8.60 -3.17 -9.93
N PHE A 153 -7.79 -4.22 -9.87
CA PHE A 153 -7.07 -4.61 -8.65
C PHE A 153 -5.58 -4.24 -8.69
N GLU A 154 -5.12 -3.56 -9.74
CA GLU A 154 -3.69 -3.38 -10.00
C GLU A 154 -2.97 -2.63 -8.88
N LYS A 155 -3.64 -1.69 -8.21
CA LYS A 155 -3.00 -0.89 -7.14
C LYS A 155 -3.51 -1.19 -5.74
N LEU A 156 -4.39 -2.19 -5.56
CA LEU A 156 -4.91 -2.55 -4.24
C LEU A 156 -3.80 -2.97 -3.26
N ARG A 157 -2.70 -3.53 -3.76
CA ARG A 157 -1.51 -3.87 -2.96
C ARG A 157 -0.97 -2.67 -2.18
N HIS A 158 -1.11 -1.47 -2.73
CA HIS A 158 -0.59 -0.24 -2.14
C HIS A 158 -1.49 0.31 -1.04
N LEU A 159 -2.71 -0.23 -0.85
CA LEU A 159 -3.54 0.12 0.30
C LEU A 159 -3.01 -0.50 1.59
N CYS A 160 -2.22 -1.57 1.52
CA CYS A 160 -1.70 -2.25 2.71
C CYS A 160 -0.56 -1.48 3.37
N ASP A 161 -0.51 -1.55 4.70
CA ASP A 161 0.59 -0.97 5.46
C ASP A 161 1.95 -1.52 5.01
N PRO A 162 2.86 -0.68 4.49
CA PRO A 162 4.11 -1.15 3.93
C PRO A 162 5.09 -1.66 4.98
N TYR A 163 4.79 -1.48 6.27
CA TYR A 163 5.54 -2.07 7.38
C TYR A 163 5.16 -3.54 7.66
N GLY A 164 4.10 -4.06 7.02
CA GLY A 164 3.63 -5.43 7.21
C GLY A 164 2.96 -5.69 8.56
N GLU A 165 2.47 -4.64 9.25
CA GLU A 165 1.78 -4.75 10.53
C GLU A 165 0.27 -5.07 10.38
N ASN A 166 -0.18 -5.37 9.17
CA ASN A 166 -1.59 -5.58 8.87
C ASN A 166 -2.02 -7.05 9.04
N ASP A 167 -3.29 -7.24 9.43
CA ASP A 167 -3.85 -8.55 9.73
C ASP A 167 -4.14 -9.42 8.49
N GLY A 168 -4.70 -10.61 8.71
CA GLY A 168 -5.00 -11.56 7.62
C GLY A 168 -6.08 -11.05 6.65
N ASP A 169 -7.12 -10.42 7.18
CA ASP A 169 -8.28 -9.98 6.40
C ASP A 169 -7.93 -8.77 5.52
N SER A 170 -7.22 -7.79 6.08
CA SER A 170 -6.67 -6.66 5.31
C SER A 170 -5.70 -7.13 4.22
N ARG A 171 -4.84 -8.14 4.49
CA ARG A 171 -4.00 -8.74 3.43
C ARG A 171 -4.83 -9.36 2.32
N GLY A 172 -5.90 -10.09 2.67
CA GLY A 172 -6.81 -10.68 1.70
C GLY A 172 -7.38 -9.65 0.72
N ILE A 173 -7.73 -8.47 1.23
CA ILE A 173 -8.23 -7.34 0.45
C ILE A 173 -7.15 -6.73 -0.45
N CYS A 174 -6.00 -6.35 0.11
CA CYS A 174 -4.96 -5.67 -0.68
C CYS A 174 -4.41 -6.54 -1.81
N PHE A 175 -4.30 -7.84 -1.57
CA PHE A 175 -3.73 -8.79 -2.52
C PHE A 175 -4.80 -9.57 -3.29
N VAL A 176 -6.01 -9.03 -3.42
CA VAL A 176 -7.08 -9.71 -4.18
C VAL A 176 -6.67 -10.01 -5.63
N ALA A 177 -5.81 -9.18 -6.23
CA ALA A 177 -5.30 -9.38 -7.59
C ALA A 177 -4.62 -10.75 -7.79
N MET A 178 -3.97 -11.30 -6.74
CA MET A 178 -3.33 -12.60 -6.85
C MET A 178 -4.29 -13.77 -6.61
N GLN A 179 -5.42 -13.52 -5.93
CA GLN A 179 -6.36 -14.55 -5.51
C GLN A 179 -7.04 -15.28 -6.68
N PRO A 180 -7.60 -16.49 -6.48
CA PRO A 180 -8.45 -17.14 -7.46
C PRO A 180 -9.64 -16.26 -7.87
N SER A 181 -10.13 -16.44 -9.10
CA SER A 181 -11.24 -15.62 -9.65
C SER A 181 -12.51 -15.65 -8.81
N GLU A 182 -12.79 -16.76 -8.12
CA GLU A 182 -13.92 -16.84 -7.19
C GLU A 182 -13.78 -15.83 -6.04
N MET A 183 -12.59 -15.74 -5.44
CA MET A 183 -12.30 -14.78 -4.36
C MET A 183 -12.31 -13.34 -4.89
N GLN A 184 -11.82 -13.11 -6.11
CA GLN A 184 -11.93 -11.80 -6.77
C GLN A 184 -13.40 -11.38 -6.96
N ASN A 185 -14.25 -12.32 -7.39
CA ASN A 185 -15.69 -12.07 -7.53
C ASN A 185 -16.35 -11.80 -6.17
N GLN A 186 -15.98 -12.55 -5.13
CA GLN A 186 -16.47 -12.31 -3.77
C GLN A 186 -16.09 -10.93 -3.25
N PHE A 187 -14.86 -10.48 -3.52
CA PHE A 187 -14.43 -9.12 -3.22
C PHE A 187 -15.28 -8.08 -3.95
N VAL A 188 -15.48 -8.25 -5.26
CA VAL A 188 -16.32 -7.35 -6.08
C VAL A 188 -17.75 -7.30 -5.53
N GLU A 189 -18.40 -8.44 -5.28
CA GLU A 189 -19.75 -8.48 -4.71
C GLU A 189 -19.83 -7.82 -3.34
N SER A 190 -18.77 -7.92 -2.54
CA SER A 190 -18.71 -7.33 -1.20
C SER A 190 -18.53 -5.81 -1.24
N PHE A 191 -17.70 -5.27 -2.14
CA PHE A 191 -17.27 -3.87 -2.05
C PHE A 191 -17.80 -2.96 -3.18
N LYS A 192 -18.33 -3.48 -4.29
CA LYS A 192 -18.79 -2.65 -5.43
C LYS A 192 -19.91 -1.67 -5.07
N LYS A 193 -20.74 -2.00 -4.07
CA LYS A 193 -21.82 -1.15 -3.53
C LYS A 193 -21.44 -0.53 -2.19
N GLY A 194 -20.16 -0.58 -1.82
CA GLY A 194 -19.67 -0.03 -0.57
C GLY A 194 -19.84 1.48 -0.50
N ARG A 195 -20.07 2.00 0.71
CA ARG A 195 -20.10 3.44 1.00
C ARG A 195 -19.58 3.74 2.39
N ILE A 196 -18.98 4.92 2.55
CA ILE A 196 -18.60 5.44 3.86
C ILE A 196 -19.85 5.95 4.58
N MET A 197 -20.01 5.59 5.85
CA MET A 197 -21.19 5.93 6.66
C MET A 197 -21.00 7.20 7.50
N SER A 198 -19.76 7.53 7.85
CA SER A 198 -19.44 8.69 8.68
C SER A 198 -18.11 9.35 8.28
N GLU A 199 -17.85 10.55 8.79
CA GLU A 199 -16.50 11.11 8.74
C GLU A 199 -15.49 10.17 9.45
N PRO A 200 -14.26 10.02 8.93
CA PRO A 200 -13.20 9.29 9.62
C PRO A 200 -12.93 9.88 11.00
N LYS A 201 -12.83 9.02 12.01
CA LYS A 201 -12.33 9.41 13.33
C LYS A 201 -10.81 9.32 13.30
N ILE A 202 -10.12 10.46 13.40
CA ILE A 202 -8.65 10.52 13.30
C ILE A 202 -8.06 10.86 14.66
N GLU A 203 -7.17 10.01 15.15
CA GLU A 203 -6.42 10.19 16.39
C GLU A 203 -4.94 9.96 16.11
N ASN A 204 -4.15 11.04 16.11
CA ASN A 204 -2.73 11.04 15.77
C ASN A 204 -2.44 10.43 14.38
N ASP A 205 -1.80 9.27 14.35
CA ASP A 205 -1.43 8.49 13.16
C ASP A 205 -2.42 7.35 12.88
N ARG A 206 -3.59 7.34 13.51
CA ARG A 206 -4.63 6.32 13.32
C ARG A 206 -5.93 6.94 12.82
N ALA A 207 -6.67 6.18 12.02
CA ALA A 207 -8.01 6.53 11.62
C ALA A 207 -8.94 5.31 11.64
N GLU A 208 -10.19 5.52 12.04
CA GLU A 208 -11.28 4.56 11.91
C GLU A 208 -12.29 5.11 10.90
N VAL A 209 -12.66 4.30 9.90
CA VAL A 209 -13.69 4.64 8.91
C VAL A 209 -14.80 3.59 8.96
N GLU A 210 -16.00 4.02 9.31
CA GLU A 210 -17.19 3.18 9.27
C GLU A 210 -17.74 3.11 7.85
N ILE A 211 -17.99 1.88 7.38
CA ILE A 211 -18.48 1.61 6.03
C ILE A 211 -19.73 0.75 6.09
N ALA A 212 -20.56 0.87 5.05
CA ALA A 212 -21.55 -0.14 4.70
C ALA A 212 -21.08 -0.90 3.46
N TYR A 213 -21.17 -2.22 3.49
CA TYR A 213 -20.69 -3.12 2.44
C TYR A 213 -21.63 -4.33 2.26
N GLY A 214 -21.27 -5.21 1.32
CA GLY A 214 -22.04 -6.39 0.93
C GLY A 214 -22.90 -6.16 -0.32
N PRO A 215 -23.54 -7.23 -0.84
CA PRO A 215 -24.32 -7.18 -2.08
C PRO A 215 -25.45 -6.16 -2.08
N ASN A 216 -25.92 -5.74 -0.89
CA ASN A 216 -26.98 -4.75 -0.70
C ASN A 216 -26.53 -3.52 0.10
N SER A 217 -25.23 -3.39 0.46
CA SER A 217 -24.73 -2.30 1.31
C SER A 217 -25.44 -2.20 2.67
N ASP A 218 -25.72 -3.36 3.28
CA ASP A 218 -26.51 -3.54 4.49
C ASP A 218 -25.69 -4.08 5.69
N LYS A 219 -24.43 -4.48 5.45
CA LYS A 219 -23.50 -4.86 6.50
C LYS A 219 -22.64 -3.66 6.89
N LEU A 220 -22.45 -3.44 8.19
CA LEU A 220 -21.55 -2.41 8.69
C LEU A 220 -20.19 -3.02 9.03
N GLU A 221 -19.12 -2.28 8.75
CA GLU A 221 -17.76 -2.63 9.15
C GLU A 221 -16.93 -1.40 9.49
N LYS A 222 -15.87 -1.58 10.26
CA LYS A 222 -14.90 -0.53 10.59
C LYS A 222 -13.52 -0.84 10.05
N ILE A 223 -13.08 -0.05 9.07
CA ILE A 223 -11.72 -0.17 8.56
C ILE A 223 -10.81 0.73 9.38
N ASN A 224 -9.75 0.14 9.93
CA ASN A 224 -8.71 0.86 10.65
C ASN A 224 -7.54 1.14 9.72
N LEU A 225 -7.03 2.37 9.82
CA LEU A 225 -5.90 2.85 9.03
C LEU A 225 -4.79 3.38 9.91
N VAL A 226 -3.58 3.36 9.35
CA VAL A 226 -2.38 3.96 9.94
C VAL A 226 -1.73 4.92 8.96
N LYS A 227 -1.22 6.03 9.49
CA LYS A 227 -0.46 7.01 8.73
C LYS A 227 1.03 6.67 8.81
N ARG A 228 1.68 6.45 7.67
CA ARG A 228 3.14 6.32 7.55
C ARG A 228 3.67 7.53 6.80
N MET A 229 4.41 8.38 7.51
CA MET A 229 4.78 9.73 7.05
C MET A 229 3.54 10.56 6.70
N ASP A 230 3.29 10.83 5.42
CA ASP A 230 2.20 11.65 4.90
C ASP A 230 1.05 10.82 4.29
N LYS A 231 1.19 9.49 4.18
CA LYS A 231 0.25 8.59 3.50
C LYS A 231 -0.49 7.65 4.46
N TRP A 232 -1.72 7.29 4.11
CA TRP A 232 -2.61 6.40 4.85
C TRP A 232 -2.68 5.00 4.23
N TYR A 233 -2.78 4.00 5.10
CA TYR A 233 -2.79 2.58 4.74
C TYR A 233 -3.75 1.79 5.64
N ILE A 234 -4.35 0.72 5.11
CA ILE A 234 -5.20 -0.22 5.85
C ILE A 234 -4.33 -1.11 6.73
N VAL A 235 -4.72 -1.25 8.00
CA VAL A 235 -4.06 -2.16 8.96
C VAL A 235 -4.98 -3.31 9.39
N SER A 236 -6.27 -3.07 9.51
CA SER A 236 -7.27 -4.09 9.84
C SER A 236 -8.65 -3.69 9.34
N ILE A 237 -9.51 -4.70 9.18
CA ILE A 237 -10.92 -4.60 8.83
C ILE A 237 -11.74 -5.47 9.76
#